data_AF-A0A1E7YPL6-F1
#
_entry.id   AF-A0A1E7YPL6-F1
#
_cell.length_a   1.000
_cell.length_b   1.000
_cell.length_c   1.000
_cell.angle_alpha   90.00
_cell.angle_beta   90.00
_cell.angle_gamma   90.00
#
_symmetry.space_group_name_H-M   'P 1'
#
loop_
_entity.id
_entity.type
_entity.pdbx_description
1 polymer ?
#
loop_
_entity_poly.entity_id
_entity_poly.type
_entity_poly.pdbx_seq_one_letter_code
_entity_poly.pdbx_strand_id
1 'polypeptide(L)'
;MKVTPLTIFLMLITGLLAVWLFIQLDRQNTLHQSVMEATQRCATARFDAAWDQSLGSESAAKKAVDDARIARVCGEAERARKDLQSEDGVIAHSQNEVASQIMR
;
A
#
# COMPACT_ATOMS: atom_id res chain seq x y z
N MET A 1 39.69 -23.47 10.51
CA MET A 1 39.36 -22.04 10.75
C MET A 1 38.73 -21.94 12.13
N LYS A 2 39.36 -21.21 13.08
CA LYS A 2 38.79 -21.04 14.43
C LYS A 2 37.72 -19.96 14.35
N VAL A 3 36.47 -20.35 14.53
CA VAL A 3 35.34 -19.43 14.67
C VAL A 3 35.56 -18.67 15.98
N THR A 4 35.84 -17.37 15.88
CA THR A 4 36.02 -16.52 17.05
C THR A 4 34.66 -15.99 17.52
N PRO A 5 34.48 -15.73 18.81
CA PRO A 5 33.22 -15.18 19.34
C PRO A 5 32.80 -13.88 18.62
N LEU A 6 33.78 -13.10 18.14
CA LEU A 6 33.57 -11.93 17.29
C LEU A 6 32.83 -12.27 15.98
N THR A 7 33.22 -13.35 15.29
CA THR A 7 32.57 -13.76 14.03
C THR A 7 31.13 -14.22 14.23
N ILE A 8 30.83 -14.88 15.35
CA ILE A 8 29.45 -15.26 15.73
C ILE A 8 28.61 -14.03 16.02
N PHE A 9 29.17 -13.06 16.75
CA PHE A 9 28.49 -11.82 17.08
C PHE A 9 28.16 -11.00 15.83
N LEU A 10 29.11 -10.91 14.89
CA LEU A 10 28.91 -10.25 13.60
C LEU A 10 27.82 -10.96 12.77
N MET A 11 27.81 -12.29 12.74
CA MET A 11 26.75 -13.05 12.04
C MET A 11 25.36 -12.85 12.65
N LEU A 12 25.27 -12.72 13.98
CA LEU A 12 24.00 -12.42 14.64
C LEU A 12 23.49 -11.03 14.28
N ILE A 13 24.36 -10.01 14.31
CA ILE A 13 23.98 -8.64 13.95
C ILE A 13 23.52 -8.57 12.49
N THR A 14 24.28 -9.17 11.56
CA THR A 14 23.90 -9.16 10.14
C THR A 14 22.62 -9.94 9.87
N GLY A 15 22.41 -11.07 10.56
CA GLY A 15 21.17 -11.83 10.50
C GLY A 15 19.97 -11.01 10.98
N LEU A 16 20.10 -10.33 12.13
CA LEU A 16 19.03 -9.49 12.67
C LEU A 16 18.71 -8.30 11.76
N LEU A 17 19.75 -7.68 11.18
CA LEU A 17 19.59 -6.59 10.22
C LEU A 17 18.85 -7.05 8.96
N ALA A 18 19.19 -8.24 8.45
CA ALA A 18 18.53 -8.81 7.27
C ALA A 18 17.05 -9.11 7.52
N VAL A 19 16.70 -9.67 8.69
CA VAL A 19 15.30 -9.92 9.08
C VAL A 19 14.52 -8.62 9.22
N TRP A 20 15.13 -7.60 9.83
CA TRP A 20 14.51 -6.29 9.97
C TRP A 20 14.24 -5.62 8.62
N LEU A 21 15.22 -5.65 7.71
CA LEU A 21 15.06 -5.17 6.33
C LEU A 21 13.95 -5.92 5.58
N PHE A 22 13.89 -7.25 5.74
CA PHE A 22 12.88 -8.07 5.10
C PHE A 22 11.46 -7.68 5.56
N ILE A 23 11.24 -7.49 6.87
CA ILE A 23 9.94 -7.07 7.41
C ILE A 23 9.51 -5.71 6.85
N GLN A 24 10.44 -4.76 6.73
CA GLN A 24 10.13 -3.43 6.18
C GLN A 24 9.74 -3.52 4.70
N LEU A 25 10.47 -4.31 3.90
CA LEU A 25 10.17 -4.53 2.49
C LEU A 25 8.81 -5.20 2.27
N ASP A 26 8.50 -6.22 3.08
CA ASP A 26 7.24 -6.95 2.99
C ASP A 26 6.05 -6.04 3.34
N ARG A 27 6.21 -5.20 4.38
CA ARG A 27 5.19 -4.23 4.77
C ARG A 27 4.90 -3.20 3.68
N GLN A 28 5.93 -2.67 3.02
CA GLN A 28 5.73 -1.74 1.90
C GLN A 28 5.05 -2.41 0.71
N ASN A 29 5.48 -3.62 0.33
CA ASN A 29 4.88 -4.35 -0.78
C ASN A 29 3.40 -4.69 -0.54
N THR A 30 3.06 -5.14 0.67
CA THR A 30 1.68 -5.50 1.04
C THR A 30 0.75 -4.28 1.03
N LEU A 31 1.22 -3.13 1.52
CA LEU A 31 0.47 -1.86 1.45
C LEU A 31 0.21 -1.45 0.00
N HIS A 32 1.24 -1.41 -0.85
CA HIS A 32 1.08 -1.09 -2.27
C HIS A 32 0.10 -2.03 -2.98
N GLN A 33 0.18 -3.34 -2.71
CA GLN A 33 -0.75 -4.32 -3.29
C GLN A 33 -2.20 -4.07 -2.87
N SER A 34 -2.45 -3.81 -1.58
CA SER A 34 -3.80 -3.56 -1.08
C SER A 34 -4.44 -2.30 -1.69
N VAL A 35 -3.64 -1.26 -1.92
CA VAL A 35 -4.08 -0.02 -2.58
C VAL A 35 -4.39 -0.28 -4.05
N MET A 36 -3.52 -0.99 -4.76
CA MET A 36 -3.77 -1.37 -6.15
C MET A 36 -5.05 -2.20 -6.28
N GLU A 37 -5.26 -3.17 -5.40
CA GLU A 37 -6.46 -3.99 -5.41
C GLU A 37 -7.73 -3.17 -5.13
N ALA A 38 -7.71 -2.30 -4.11
CA ALA A 38 -8.84 -1.43 -3.80
C ALA A 38 -9.18 -0.49 -4.97
N THR A 39 -8.16 0.07 -5.62
CA THR A 39 -8.38 0.96 -6.77
C THR A 39 -8.89 0.23 -8.00
N GLN A 40 -8.43 -1.00 -8.23
CA GLN A 40 -8.94 -1.84 -9.30
C GLN A 40 -10.41 -2.18 -9.07
N ARG A 41 -10.82 -2.53 -7.84
CA ARG A 41 -12.23 -2.79 -7.49
C ARG A 41 -13.12 -1.58 -7.76
N CYS A 42 -12.65 -0.36 -7.45
CA CYS A 42 -13.38 0.88 -7.78
C CYS A 42 -13.50 1.09 -9.30
N ALA A 43 -12.44 0.84 -10.06
CA ALA A 43 -12.45 0.94 -11.51
C ALA A 43 -13.42 -0.06 -12.15
N THR A 44 -13.42 -1.31 -11.68
CA THR A 44 -14.34 -2.36 -12.14
C THR A 44 -15.79 -2.00 -11.81
N ALA A 45 -16.09 -1.54 -10.59
CA ALA A 45 -17.46 -1.16 -10.22
C ALA A 45 -18.01 -0.01 -11.08
N ARG A 46 -17.17 0.98 -11.42
CA ARG A 46 -17.53 2.06 -12.35
C ARG A 46 -17.74 1.56 -13.78
N PHE A 47 -16.88 0.64 -14.23
CA PHE A 47 -17.02 0.04 -15.55
C PHE A 47 -18.31 -0.77 -15.66
N ASP A 48 -18.62 -1.60 -14.66
CA ASP A 48 -19.85 -2.40 -14.64
C ASP A 48 -21.10 -1.51 -14.73
N ALA A 49 -21.16 -0.42 -13.95
CA ALA A 49 -22.29 0.50 -13.99
C ALA A 49 -22.39 1.22 -15.35
N ALA A 50 -21.27 1.69 -15.90
CA ALA A 50 -21.25 2.32 -17.22
C ALA A 50 -21.65 1.33 -18.33
N TRP A 51 -21.27 0.07 -18.19
CA TRP A 51 -21.63 -1.01 -19.11
C TRP A 51 -23.12 -1.32 -19.05
N ASP A 52 -23.68 -1.49 -17.86
CA ASP A 52 -25.12 -1.72 -17.66
C ASP A 52 -25.96 -0.55 -18.22
N GLN A 53 -25.46 0.68 -18.06
CA GLN A 53 -26.06 1.89 -18.64
C GLN A 53 -26.01 1.87 -20.19
N SER A 54 -24.90 1.41 -20.79
CA SER A 54 -24.75 1.30 -22.24
C SER A 54 -25.66 0.26 -22.90
N LEU A 55 -26.02 -0.79 -22.15
CA LEU A 55 -26.92 -1.85 -22.60
C LEU A 55 -28.41 -1.45 -22.53
N GLY A 56 -28.74 -0.27 -21.98
CA GLY A 56 -30.12 0.20 -21.84
C GLY A 56 -30.98 -0.62 -20.87
N SER A 57 -30.35 -1.52 -20.09
CA SER A 57 -31.00 -2.41 -19.13
C SER A 57 -31.19 -1.79 -17.73
N GLU A 58 -30.75 -0.54 -17.57
CA GLU A 58 -30.62 0.09 -16.26
C GLU A 58 -31.94 0.75 -15.82
N SER A 59 -32.55 0.20 -14.77
CA SER A 59 -33.67 0.87 -14.08
C SER A 59 -33.15 1.96 -13.15
N ALA A 60 -33.93 3.04 -12.95
CA ALA A 60 -33.55 4.14 -12.06
C ALA A 60 -33.23 3.68 -10.61
N ALA A 61 -33.89 2.61 -10.15
CA ALA A 61 -33.61 2.00 -8.86
C ALA A 61 -32.26 1.26 -8.83
N LYS A 62 -31.91 0.56 -9.91
CA LYS A 62 -30.63 -0.14 -10.04
C LYS A 62 -29.46 0.84 -10.13
N LYS A 63 -29.63 1.92 -10.89
CA LYS A 63 -28.66 3.03 -10.97
C LYS A 63 -28.32 3.63 -9.61
N ALA A 64 -29.33 3.94 -8.80
CA ALA A 64 -29.11 4.49 -7.46
C ALA A 64 -28.35 3.53 -6.53
N VAL A 65 -28.57 2.22 -6.68
CA VAL A 65 -27.85 1.19 -5.92
C VAL A 65 -26.40 1.07 -6.40
N ASP A 66 -26.17 1.10 -7.72
CA ASP A 66 -24.84 1.05 -8.30
C ASP A 66 -24.02 2.30 -7.97
N ASP A 67 -24.62 3.50 -8.00
CA ASP A 67 -23.99 4.74 -7.56
C ASP A 67 -23.58 4.69 -6.08
N ALA A 68 -24.45 4.17 -5.20
CA ALA A 68 -24.13 4.00 -3.78
C ALA A 68 -23.01 2.97 -3.55
N ARG A 69 -23.02 1.87 -4.32
CA ARG A 69 -21.96 0.85 -4.29
C ARG A 69 -20.63 1.42 -4.76
N ILE A 70 -20.62 2.17 -5.87
CA ILE A 70 -19.42 2.85 -6.40
C ILE A 70 -18.90 3.85 -5.37
N ALA A 71 -19.75 4.68 -4.78
CA ALA A 71 -19.35 5.66 -3.76
C ALA A 71 -18.65 4.98 -2.57
N ARG A 72 -19.16 3.83 -2.11
CA ARG A 72 -18.55 3.07 -1.02
C ARG A 72 -17.20 2.48 -1.41
N VAL A 73 -17.14 1.74 -2.52
CA VAL A 73 -15.92 1.04 -2.96
C VAL A 73 -14.81 2.03 -3.34
N CYS A 74 -15.17 3.13 -4.02
CA CYS A 74 -14.22 4.17 -4.36
C CYS A 74 -13.80 5.01 -3.15
N GLY A 75 -14.68 5.19 -2.15
CA GLY A 75 -14.32 5.81 -0.88
C GLY A 75 -13.31 4.97 -0.07
N GLU A 76 -13.47 3.64 -0.07
CA GLU A 76 -12.49 2.71 0.51
C GLU A 76 -11.13 2.79 -0.21
N ALA A 77 -11.15 2.85 -1.55
CA ALA A 77 -9.93 3.00 -2.35
C ALA A 77 -9.22 4.35 -2.11
N GLU A 78 -9.97 5.43 -1.91
CA GLU A 78 -9.41 6.76 -1.64
C GLU A 78 -8.79 6.85 -0.25
N ARG A 79 -9.38 6.19 0.76
CA ARG A 79 -8.76 6.04 2.08
C ARG A 79 -7.44 5.28 1.99
N ALA A 80 -7.43 4.13 1.32
CA ALA A 80 -6.22 3.34 1.13
C ALA A 80 -5.09 4.15 0.44
N ARG A 81 -5.44 5.00 -0.55
CA ARG A 81 -4.49 5.93 -1.18
C ARG A 81 -3.93 6.98 -0.21
N LYS A 82 -4.78 7.56 0.63
CA LYS A 82 -4.36 8.55 1.63
C LYS A 82 -3.44 7.92 2.69
N ASP A 83 -3.75 6.71 3.12
CA ASP A 83 -2.94 5.97 4.09
C ASP A 83 -1.54 5.73 3.51
N LEU A 84 -1.44 5.29 2.25
CA LEU A 84 -0.17 5.14 1.54
C LEU A 84 0.61 6.45 1.42
N GLN A 85 -0.04 7.55 1.03
CA GLN A 85 0.60 8.87 0.95
C GLN A 85 1.14 9.34 2.30
N SER A 86 0.44 9.01 3.40
CA SER A 86 0.90 9.35 4.75
C SER A 86 2.14 8.55 5.15
N GLU A 87 2.22 7.26 4.81
CA GLU A 87 3.40 6.43 5.09
C GLU A 87 4.59 6.81 4.21
N ASP A 88 4.40 7.05 2.92
CA ASP A 88 5.45 7.53 2.01
C ASP A 88 6.01 8.90 2.44
N GLY A 89 5.14 9.79 2.90
CA GLY A 89 5.52 11.09 3.45
C GLY A 89 6.35 10.98 4.74
N VAL A 90 6.01 10.03 5.62
CA VAL A 90 6.79 9.76 6.85
C VAL A 90 8.15 9.16 6.53
N ILE A 91 8.23 8.24 5.56
CA ILE A 91 9.50 7.65 5.13
C ILE A 91 10.40 8.72 4.49
N ALA A 92 9.86 9.54 3.59
CA ALA A 92 10.61 10.63 2.96
C ALA A 92 11.12 11.66 3.99
N HIS A 93 10.29 12.01 4.99
CA HIS A 93 10.69 12.95 6.03
C HIS A 93 11.79 12.37 6.94
N SER A 94 11.67 11.10 7.33
CA SER A 94 12.67 10.41 8.16
C SER A 94 14.02 10.24 7.46
N GLN A 95 14.04 9.94 6.15
CA GLN A 95 15.28 9.85 5.38
C GLN A 95 15.98 11.20 5.27
N ASN A 96 15.21 12.29 5.15
CA ASN A 96 15.75 13.64 5.06
C ASN A 96 16.37 14.10 6.40
N GLU A 97 15.75 13.75 7.54
CA GLU A 97 16.34 14.03 8.85
C GLU A 97 17.63 13.24 9.10
N VAL A 98 17.66 11.94 8.79
CA VAL A 98 18.86 11.10 8.96
C VAL A 98 20.01 11.59 8.07
N ALA A 99 19.73 11.92 6.80
CA ALA A 99 20.74 12.48 5.90
C ALA A 99 21.30 13.82 6.42
N SER A 100 20.45 14.66 7.01
CA SER A 100 20.88 15.95 7.60
C SER A 100 21.74 15.80 8.87
N GLN A 101 21.56 14.72 9.63
CA GLN A 101 22.39 14.43 10.81
C GLN A 101 23.77 13.87 10.45
N ILE A 102 23.89 13.12 9.35
CA ILE A 102 25.18 12.56 8.90
C ILE A 102 26.08 13.64 8.27
N MET A 103 25.50 14.73 7.74
CA MET A 103 26.24 15.86 7.15
C MET A 103 26.66 16.95 8.17
N ARG A 104 26.38 16.75 9.47
CA ARG A 104 26.86 17.61 10.56
C ARG A 104 28.02 16.96 11.30
#